data_AF-A0A817FC98-F1
#
_entry.id   AF-A0A817FC98-F1
#
_cell.length_a   1.000
_cell.length_b   1.000
_cell.length_c   1.000
_cell.angle_alpha   90.00
_cell.angle_beta   90.00
_cell.angle_gamma   90.00
#
_symmetry.space_group_name_H-M   'P 1'
#
loop_
_entity.id
_entity.type
_entity.pdbx_description
1 polymer ?
#
loop_
_entity_poly.entity_id
_entity_poly.type
_entity_poly.pdbx_seq_one_letter_code
_entity_poly.pdbx_strand_id
1 'polypeptide(L)'
;LTIDELLVYVKHIIGLFCTVFTEDESALDRRRHFLLEMLSNVCNCSSFDLKNKSCGSVFENILAICVLLANFKLNNHIPKQLREFLHGNIEISDVTREHIEDIIYKFLMYEFHENQYEHSLSVFQKSIQWLQSTKHFSPLFKHVEEIKQYLNEQSEELFQIIQGDTIQSLPDEKLRLAFQQVFVLSFYDLFVDFNRAKQYLDDLIPCIKNARIQLVLKKKVKEESSWIEVFIDILLSMDTKKQHDIRSIVKKIYHQIAPYLNENALKLMLQTITVENESDHEDEDEDEDEDEDEDEDDDDDDDSDDDDDDNDSDIEEEELIENGNVNEDLRQAVEKALGNAAAKEDQEDDVDMDDEAMLRLDPLIAEAFRSQIKKSSNIKIINEKLHHQFRVLDLIESVIKKDKRMRFVLISIRPLIETLTSLPNTSAYKAMIERLDSILCHLSNRKVFIF
;
A
#
# COMPACT_ATOMS: atom_id res chain seq x y z
N LEU A 1 23.14 22.81 8.45
CA LEU A 1 24.26 22.58 7.51
C LEU A 1 24.05 23.46 6.28
N THR A 2 25.12 23.83 5.59
CA THR A 2 24.99 24.39 4.23
C THR A 2 24.59 23.27 3.26
N ILE A 3 23.99 23.62 2.11
CA ILE A 3 23.58 22.63 1.09
C ILE A 3 24.79 21.85 0.57
N ASP A 4 25.95 22.49 0.46
CA ASP A 4 27.19 21.84 0.03
C ASP A 4 27.69 20.80 1.05
N GLU A 5 27.50 21.04 2.36
CA GLU A 5 27.83 20.06 3.39
C GLU A 5 26.84 18.88 3.40
N LEU A 6 25.55 19.14 3.17
CA LEU A 6 24.52 18.09 3.02
C LEU A 6 24.82 17.19 1.81
N LEU A 7 25.23 17.79 0.69
CA LEU A 7 25.65 17.07 -0.52
C LEU A 7 26.83 16.12 -0.27
N VAL A 8 27.82 16.57 0.49
CA VAL A 8 28.97 15.74 0.89
C VAL A 8 28.51 14.61 1.82
N TYR A 9 27.60 14.92 2.74
CA TYR A 9 27.06 13.95 3.69
C TYR A 9 26.30 12.81 2.99
N VAL A 10 25.37 13.15 2.09
CA VAL A 10 24.60 12.17 1.29
C VAL A 10 25.53 11.29 0.46
N LYS A 11 26.56 11.87 -0.17
CA LYS A 11 27.58 11.10 -0.91
C LYS A 11 28.31 10.10 -0.02
N HIS A 12 28.68 10.50 1.19
CA HIS A 12 29.32 9.59 2.14
C HIS A 12 28.38 8.48 2.58
N ILE A 13 27.11 8.77 2.87
CA ILE A 13 26.13 7.75 3.27
C ILE A 13 25.94 6.71 2.16
N ILE A 14 25.73 7.15 0.92
CA ILE A 14 25.58 6.25 -0.23
C ILE A 14 26.86 5.41 -0.43
N GLY A 15 28.03 6.03 -0.31
CA GLY A 15 29.30 5.31 -0.38
C GLY A 15 29.42 4.23 0.69
N LEU A 16 29.03 4.54 1.94
CA LEU A 16 29.01 3.60 3.06
C LEU A 16 27.99 2.47 2.88
N PHE A 17 26.85 2.77 2.25
CA PHE A 17 25.80 1.79 1.95
C PHE A 17 26.30 0.72 0.97
N CYS A 18 27.06 1.14 -0.04
CA CYS A 18 27.54 0.27 -1.11
C CYS A 18 28.79 -0.55 -0.73
N THR A 19 29.45 -0.21 0.38
CA THR A 19 30.67 -0.89 0.82
C THR A 19 30.39 -2.11 1.70
N VAL A 20 30.94 -3.26 1.31
CA VAL A 20 30.93 -4.48 2.12
C VAL A 20 32.08 -4.40 3.13
N PHE A 21 31.73 -4.34 4.43
CA PHE A 21 32.71 -4.25 5.52
C PHE A 21 32.85 -5.52 6.35
N THR A 22 31.90 -6.45 6.23
CA THR A 22 31.80 -7.67 7.03
C THR A 22 31.31 -8.83 6.16
N GLU A 23 31.72 -10.05 6.48
CA GLU A 23 31.18 -11.28 5.88
C GLU A 23 29.85 -11.71 6.52
N ASP A 24 29.47 -11.08 7.64
CA ASP A 24 28.16 -11.24 8.28
C ASP A 24 27.12 -10.37 7.55
N GLU A 25 26.18 -11.04 6.87
CA GLU A 25 25.11 -10.44 6.08
C GLU A 25 24.08 -9.71 6.95
N SER A 26 23.67 -10.32 8.08
CA SER A 26 22.70 -9.71 9.00
C SER A 26 23.25 -8.45 9.69
N ALA A 27 24.56 -8.37 9.92
CA ALA A 27 25.20 -7.15 10.42
C ALA A 27 25.31 -6.06 9.34
N LEU A 28 25.50 -6.46 8.07
CA LEU A 28 25.57 -5.55 6.94
C LEU A 28 24.19 -4.93 6.67
N ASP A 29 23.14 -5.73 6.74
CA ASP A 29 21.75 -5.32 6.49
C ASP A 29 21.25 -4.34 7.55
N ARG A 30 21.47 -4.63 8.85
CA ARG A 30 21.16 -3.68 9.94
C ARG A 30 21.84 -2.33 9.76
N ARG A 31 23.07 -2.31 9.26
CA ARG A 31 23.78 -1.06 8.97
C ARG A 31 23.19 -0.33 7.76
N ARG A 32 22.84 -1.07 6.70
CA ARG A 32 22.22 -0.52 5.50
C ARG A 32 20.87 0.09 5.83
N HIS A 33 20.05 -0.58 6.62
CA HIS A 33 18.82 -0.07 7.20
C HIS A 33 19.06 1.27 7.92
N PHE A 34 19.99 1.31 8.89
CA PHE A 34 20.33 2.55 9.60
C PHE A 34 20.76 3.69 8.66
N LEU A 35 21.55 3.39 7.63
CA LEU A 35 21.99 4.39 6.66
C LEU A 35 20.84 4.93 5.78
N LEU A 36 19.87 4.08 5.43
CA LEU A 36 18.70 4.52 4.69
C LEU A 36 17.78 5.38 5.56
N GLU A 37 17.58 5.02 6.84
CA GLU A 37 16.83 5.85 7.79
C GLU A 37 17.51 7.21 8.03
N MET A 38 18.84 7.26 8.04
CA MET A 38 19.55 8.55 8.05
C MET A 38 19.27 9.39 6.80
N LEU A 39 19.15 8.77 5.61
CA LEU A 39 18.79 9.49 4.38
C LEU A 39 17.34 9.99 4.43
N SER A 40 16.41 9.17 4.92
CA SER A 40 15.02 9.54 5.17
C SER A 40 14.93 10.80 6.05
N ASN A 41 15.61 10.77 7.19
CA ASN A 41 15.68 11.89 8.13
C ASN A 41 16.29 13.17 7.54
N VAL A 42 17.30 13.05 6.67
CA VAL A 42 17.90 14.21 5.99
C VAL A 42 16.90 14.86 5.04
N CYS A 43 16.10 14.08 4.33
CA CYS A 43 15.05 14.59 3.44
C CYS A 43 13.92 15.26 4.26
N ASN A 44 13.55 14.70 5.41
CA ASN A 44 12.50 15.24 6.28
C ASN A 44 12.93 16.48 7.11
N CYS A 45 14.21 16.84 7.11
CA CYS A 45 14.67 18.03 7.81
C CYS A 45 14.01 19.31 7.26
N SER A 46 13.48 20.17 8.13
CA SER A 46 12.85 21.47 7.77
C SER A 46 13.72 22.42 6.94
N SER A 47 15.04 22.21 6.93
CA SER A 47 16.00 22.97 6.10
C SER A 47 16.18 22.41 4.69
N PHE A 48 15.66 21.22 4.40
CA PHE A 48 15.67 20.59 3.09
C PHE A 48 14.38 20.99 2.37
N ASP A 49 14.50 21.87 1.37
CA ASP A 49 13.35 22.36 0.59
C ASP A 49 13.52 21.91 -0.86
N LEU A 50 12.62 21.06 -1.33
CA LEU A 50 12.63 20.53 -2.71
C LEU A 50 12.48 21.62 -3.77
N LYS A 51 11.92 22.79 -3.43
CA LYS A 51 11.83 23.93 -4.35
C LYS A 51 13.20 24.53 -4.63
N ASN A 52 14.20 24.27 -3.78
CA ASN A 52 15.58 24.63 -4.04
C ASN A 52 16.21 23.62 -5.02
N LYS A 53 16.66 24.11 -6.18
CA LYS A 53 17.28 23.30 -7.24
C LYS A 53 18.39 22.36 -6.74
N SER A 54 19.21 22.81 -5.79
CA SER A 54 20.29 21.99 -5.27
C SER A 54 19.77 20.83 -4.43
N CYS A 55 18.82 21.09 -3.52
CA CYS A 55 18.18 20.05 -2.70
C CYS A 55 17.36 19.10 -3.55
N GLY A 56 16.57 19.60 -4.50
CA GLY A 56 15.83 18.80 -5.47
C GLY A 56 16.73 17.86 -6.28
N SER A 57 17.89 18.34 -6.75
CA SER A 57 18.86 17.47 -7.43
C SER A 57 19.47 16.41 -6.51
N VAL A 58 19.67 16.71 -5.22
CA VAL A 58 20.12 15.69 -4.25
C VAL A 58 19.06 14.62 -4.08
N PHE A 59 17.81 15.04 -3.84
CA PHE A 59 16.67 14.16 -3.65
C PHE A 59 16.46 13.24 -4.86
N GLU A 60 16.48 13.81 -6.07
CA GLU A 60 16.36 13.06 -7.33
C GLU A 60 17.46 11.99 -7.45
N ASN A 61 18.69 12.28 -7.00
CA ASN A 61 19.78 11.31 -7.04
C ASN A 61 19.61 10.22 -5.97
N ILE A 62 19.16 10.57 -4.76
CA ILE A 62 18.86 9.59 -3.70
C ILE A 62 17.77 8.64 -4.19
N LEU A 63 16.64 9.19 -4.64
CA LEU A 63 15.51 8.41 -5.15
C LEU A 63 15.92 7.54 -6.35
N ALA A 64 16.71 8.07 -7.29
CA ALA A 64 17.26 7.30 -8.41
C ALA A 64 18.10 6.10 -7.94
N ILE A 65 18.92 6.29 -6.90
CA ILE A 65 19.77 5.22 -6.37
C ILE A 65 18.91 4.17 -5.66
N CYS A 66 17.94 4.57 -4.83
CA CYS A 66 17.03 3.63 -4.18
C CYS A 66 16.29 2.78 -5.21
N VAL A 67 15.67 3.40 -6.22
CA VAL A 67 14.97 2.68 -7.31
C VAL A 67 15.91 1.72 -8.03
N LEU A 68 17.13 2.17 -8.32
CA LEU A 68 18.10 1.33 -9.01
C LEU A 68 18.47 0.11 -8.17
N LEU A 69 18.71 0.29 -6.87
CA LEU A 69 19.18 -0.77 -5.97
C LEU A 69 18.08 -1.76 -5.58
N ALA A 70 16.83 -1.30 -5.46
CA ALA A 70 15.68 -2.18 -5.27
C ALA A 70 15.41 -3.04 -6.53
N ASN A 71 15.44 -2.41 -7.72
CA ASN A 71 14.86 -3.02 -8.92
C ASN A 71 15.87 -3.56 -9.94
N PHE A 72 17.15 -3.23 -9.83
CA PHE A 72 18.16 -3.57 -10.84
C PHE A 72 19.48 -4.07 -10.24
N LYS A 73 20.00 -5.15 -10.84
CA LYS A 73 21.36 -5.62 -10.62
C LYS A 73 22.33 -4.88 -11.54
N LEU A 74 23.38 -4.33 -10.94
CA LEU A 74 24.48 -3.70 -11.67
C LEU A 74 25.39 -4.77 -12.29
N ASN A 75 25.58 -4.71 -13.61
CA ASN A 75 26.55 -5.55 -14.29
C ASN A 75 27.98 -4.95 -14.14
N ASN A 76 29.00 -5.72 -14.50
CA ASN A 76 30.43 -5.33 -14.40
C ASN A 76 30.81 -3.98 -15.06
N HIS A 77 29.97 -3.45 -15.95
CA HIS A 77 30.16 -2.13 -16.56
C HIS A 77 29.22 -1.09 -15.92
N ILE A 78 29.55 -0.58 -14.74
CA ILE A 78 28.85 0.56 -14.15
C ILE A 78 29.03 1.80 -15.05
N PRO A 79 27.93 2.48 -15.47
CA PRO A 79 28.00 3.73 -16.22
C PRO A 79 28.85 4.78 -15.51
N LYS A 80 29.61 5.59 -16.26
CA LYS A 80 30.56 6.57 -15.68
C LYS A 80 29.93 7.53 -14.67
N GLN A 81 28.66 7.87 -14.86
CA GLN A 81 27.89 8.77 -13.98
C GLN A 81 27.59 8.14 -12.61
N LEU A 82 27.43 6.82 -12.55
CA LEU A 82 27.13 6.09 -11.31
C LEU A 82 28.40 5.65 -10.57
N ARG A 83 29.57 5.68 -11.23
CA ARG A 83 30.86 5.31 -10.61
C ARG A 83 31.31 6.25 -9.50
N GLU A 84 30.79 7.48 -9.45
CA GLU A 84 31.07 8.40 -8.35
C GLU A 84 30.35 7.99 -7.05
N PHE A 85 29.30 7.18 -7.14
CA PHE A 85 28.43 6.81 -6.03
C PHE A 85 28.51 5.31 -5.69
N LEU A 86 28.65 4.47 -6.71
CA LEU A 86 28.65 3.01 -6.61
C LEU A 86 30.08 2.50 -6.85
N HIS A 87 30.65 1.85 -5.84
CA HIS A 87 31.97 1.24 -5.89
C HIS A 87 31.88 -0.26 -5.61
N GLY A 88 32.29 -1.10 -6.56
CA GLY A 88 32.37 -2.56 -6.39
C GLY A 88 31.17 -3.34 -6.91
N ASN A 89 31.18 -4.67 -6.67
CA ASN A 89 30.02 -5.52 -6.84
C ASN A 89 29.14 -5.33 -5.60
N ILE A 90 27.96 -4.74 -5.79
CA ILE A 90 27.01 -4.52 -4.71
C ILE A 90 26.05 -5.71 -4.71
N GLU A 91 26.24 -6.62 -3.76
CA GLU A 91 25.25 -7.66 -3.45
C GLU A 91 24.40 -7.14 -2.29
N ILE A 92 23.09 -6.99 -2.55
CA ILE A 92 22.07 -6.53 -1.61
C ILE A 92 21.19 -7.75 -1.33
N SER A 93 20.89 -8.05 -0.08
CA SER A 93 19.95 -9.12 0.30
C SER A 93 18.52 -8.75 -0.09
N ASP A 94 17.61 -9.72 -0.11
CA ASP A 94 16.20 -9.47 -0.45
C ASP A 94 15.53 -8.61 0.63
N VAL A 95 15.79 -8.92 1.91
CA VAL A 95 15.37 -8.13 3.08
C VAL A 95 15.74 -6.66 2.93
N THR A 96 16.99 -6.36 2.56
CA THR A 96 17.41 -4.95 2.38
C THR A 96 16.69 -4.29 1.20
N ARG A 97 16.27 -5.03 0.17
CA ARG A 97 15.54 -4.45 -0.96
C ARG A 97 14.12 -4.06 -0.59
N GLU A 98 13.43 -4.89 0.17
CA GLU A 98 12.09 -4.57 0.70
C GLU A 98 12.13 -3.27 1.51
N HIS A 99 13.10 -3.14 2.40
CA HIS A 99 13.32 -1.89 3.14
C HIS A 99 13.62 -0.69 2.23
N ILE A 100 14.34 -0.88 1.11
CA ILE A 100 14.54 0.19 0.13
C ILE A 100 13.21 0.56 -0.54
N GLU A 101 12.33 -0.41 -0.83
CA GLU A 101 11.01 -0.17 -1.41
C GLU A 101 10.13 0.67 -0.48
N ASP A 102 10.09 0.37 0.82
CA ASP A 102 9.36 1.18 1.79
C ASP A 102 9.91 2.61 1.87
N ILE A 103 11.23 2.75 1.85
CA ILE A 103 11.87 4.07 1.87
C ILE A 103 11.63 4.84 0.57
N ILE A 104 11.47 4.17 -0.57
CA ILE A 104 11.00 4.81 -1.80
C ILE A 104 9.63 5.43 -1.56
N TYR A 105 8.67 4.70 -0.98
CA TYR A 105 7.35 5.27 -0.67
C TYR A 105 7.43 6.45 0.30
N LYS A 106 8.22 6.34 1.39
CA LYS A 106 8.47 7.49 2.29
C LYS A 106 8.98 8.72 1.53
N PHE A 107 9.91 8.55 0.58
CA PHE A 107 10.38 9.66 -0.25
C PHE A 107 9.31 10.21 -1.20
N LEU A 108 8.50 9.36 -1.83
CA LEU A 108 7.38 9.81 -2.66
C LEU A 108 6.39 10.64 -1.84
N MET A 109 6.10 10.23 -0.61
CA MET A 109 5.26 10.96 0.32
C MET A 109 5.82 12.34 0.63
N TYR A 110 7.11 12.43 0.96
CA TYR A 110 7.78 13.70 1.18
C TYR A 110 7.63 14.64 -0.05
N GLU A 111 7.82 14.11 -1.26
CA GLU A 111 7.61 14.88 -2.50
C GLU A 111 6.16 15.39 -2.64
N PHE A 112 5.19 14.51 -2.33
CA PHE A 112 3.76 14.83 -2.37
C PHE A 112 3.30 15.82 -1.29
N HIS A 113 3.95 15.86 -0.13
CA HIS A 113 3.70 16.86 0.90
C HIS A 113 4.17 18.25 0.45
N GLU A 114 5.31 18.32 -0.22
CA GLU A 114 5.85 19.55 -0.82
C GLU A 114 5.15 20.00 -2.12
N ASN A 115 4.16 19.22 -2.57
CA ASN A 115 3.48 19.38 -3.86
C ASN A 115 4.47 19.43 -5.05
N GLN A 116 5.57 18.69 -4.93
CA GLN A 116 6.53 18.46 -5.99
C GLN A 116 6.34 17.04 -6.55
N TYR A 117 6.72 16.83 -7.80
CA TYR A 117 6.67 15.52 -8.46
C TYR A 117 7.66 15.41 -9.63
N GLU A 118 8.34 16.52 -9.98
CA GLU A 118 9.27 16.56 -11.11
C GLU A 118 10.46 15.61 -10.90
N HIS A 119 10.87 15.38 -9.64
CA HIS A 119 12.01 14.52 -9.33
C HIS A 119 11.63 13.05 -9.55
N SER A 120 10.49 12.61 -9.02
CA SER A 120 9.97 11.26 -9.30
C SER A 120 9.80 10.98 -10.79
N LEU A 121 9.32 11.97 -11.56
CA LEU A 121 9.20 11.83 -13.00
C LEU A 121 10.54 11.74 -13.73
N SER A 122 11.54 12.51 -13.28
CA SER A 122 12.90 12.39 -13.81
C SER A 122 13.48 11.01 -13.52
N VAL A 123 13.27 10.49 -12.30
CA VAL A 123 13.70 9.13 -11.92
C VAL A 123 12.99 8.08 -12.77
N PHE A 124 11.69 8.23 -13.05
CA PHE A 124 10.99 7.38 -13.99
C PHE A 124 11.64 7.38 -15.38
N GLN A 125 11.94 8.56 -15.93
CA GLN A 125 12.59 8.63 -17.24
C GLN A 125 13.94 7.91 -17.25
N LYS A 126 14.71 8.00 -16.16
CA LYS A 126 15.95 7.26 -15.99
C LYS A 126 15.70 5.74 -15.90
N SER A 127 14.68 5.29 -15.19
CA SER A 127 14.38 3.86 -15.06
C SER A 127 14.01 3.21 -16.39
N ILE A 128 13.25 3.91 -17.25
CA ILE A 128 13.00 3.45 -18.63
C ILE A 128 14.31 3.33 -19.43
N GLN A 129 15.21 4.30 -19.30
CA GLN A 129 16.52 4.25 -19.96
C GLN A 129 17.37 3.07 -19.45
N TRP A 130 17.31 2.78 -18.15
CA TRP A 130 18.01 1.63 -17.56
C TRP A 130 17.44 0.30 -18.08
N LEU A 131 16.12 0.18 -18.15
CA LEU A 131 15.41 -0.95 -18.74
C LEU A 131 15.81 -1.23 -20.19
N GLN A 132 15.98 -0.17 -21.00
CA GLN A 132 16.43 -0.26 -22.38
C GLN A 132 17.93 -0.61 -22.49
N SER A 133 18.72 -0.26 -21.47
CA SER A 133 20.17 -0.45 -21.41
C SER A 133 20.58 -1.77 -20.75
N THR A 134 20.15 -2.89 -21.34
CA THR A 134 20.43 -4.28 -20.87
C THR A 134 21.92 -4.64 -20.77
N LYS A 135 22.82 -3.83 -21.34
CA LYS A 135 24.28 -4.00 -21.20
C LYS A 135 24.79 -3.64 -19.81
N HIS A 136 24.13 -2.73 -19.12
CA HIS A 136 24.60 -2.12 -17.88
C HIS A 136 23.78 -2.56 -16.67
N PHE A 137 22.50 -2.86 -16.89
CA PHE A 137 21.54 -3.19 -15.85
C PHE A 137 20.82 -4.49 -16.20
N SER A 138 20.64 -5.34 -15.19
CA SER A 138 19.80 -6.52 -15.28
C SER A 138 18.63 -6.32 -14.32
N PRO A 139 17.38 -6.21 -14.81
CA PRO A 139 16.22 -6.02 -13.94
C PRO A 139 16.03 -7.23 -13.02
N LEU A 140 15.57 -6.97 -11.79
CA LEU A 140 15.36 -7.98 -10.75
C LEU A 140 13.87 -8.30 -10.51
N PHE A 141 12.97 -7.43 -10.96
CA PHE A 141 11.53 -7.60 -10.82
C PHE A 141 10.94 -8.61 -11.80
N LYS A 142 9.75 -9.12 -11.46
CA LYS A 142 8.95 -10.03 -12.30
C LYS A 142 8.40 -9.28 -13.53
N HIS A 143 7.98 -9.99 -14.58
CA HIS A 143 7.32 -9.42 -15.78
C HIS A 143 8.13 -8.37 -16.60
N VAL A 144 9.46 -8.51 -16.63
CA VAL A 144 10.37 -7.55 -17.30
C VAL A 144 9.99 -7.27 -18.76
N GLU A 145 9.69 -8.32 -19.53
CA GLU A 145 9.41 -8.16 -20.96
C GLU A 145 8.02 -7.55 -21.19
N GLU A 146 7.02 -7.87 -20.36
CA GLU A 146 5.71 -7.20 -20.43
C GLU A 146 5.83 -5.72 -20.04
N ILE A 147 6.59 -5.38 -19.00
CA ILE A 147 6.84 -3.99 -18.60
C ILE A 147 7.54 -3.23 -19.72
N LYS A 148 8.59 -3.81 -20.32
CA LYS A 148 9.29 -3.19 -21.46
C LYS A 148 8.34 -2.97 -22.63
N GLN A 149 7.52 -3.96 -22.96
CA GLN A 149 6.55 -3.83 -24.05
C GLN A 149 5.54 -2.72 -23.75
N TYR A 150 4.94 -2.74 -22.57
CA TYR A 150 3.96 -1.75 -22.12
C TYR A 150 4.53 -0.34 -22.16
N LEU A 151 5.70 -0.13 -21.57
CA LEU A 151 6.37 1.17 -21.57
C LEU A 151 6.79 1.60 -22.97
N ASN A 152 7.24 0.70 -23.85
CA ASN A 152 7.56 1.07 -25.23
C ASN A 152 6.30 1.49 -26.02
N GLU A 153 5.15 0.87 -25.78
CA GLU A 153 3.89 1.18 -26.44
C GLU A 153 3.24 2.46 -25.88
N GLN A 154 3.29 2.66 -24.56
CA GLN A 154 2.55 3.71 -23.85
C GLN A 154 3.42 4.91 -23.40
N SER A 155 4.75 4.81 -23.40
CA SER A 155 5.63 5.86 -22.83
C SER A 155 5.36 7.25 -23.42
N GLU A 156 5.20 7.39 -24.74
CA GLU A 156 4.91 8.69 -25.34
C GLU A 156 3.60 9.29 -24.83
N GLU A 157 2.58 8.46 -24.65
CA GLU A 157 1.28 8.88 -24.15
C GLU A 157 1.33 9.23 -22.65
N LEU A 158 1.96 8.36 -21.85
CA LEU A 158 2.23 8.58 -20.42
C LEU A 158 2.97 9.91 -20.22
N PHE A 159 4.06 10.14 -20.94
CA PHE A 159 4.83 11.39 -20.84
C PHE A 159 4.04 12.62 -21.33
N GLN A 160 3.24 12.50 -22.39
CA GLN A 160 2.37 13.59 -22.84
C GLN A 160 1.28 13.94 -21.81
N ILE A 161 0.80 12.97 -21.04
CA ILE A 161 -0.23 13.21 -20.03
C ILE A 161 0.36 13.98 -18.85
N ILE A 162 1.53 13.54 -18.38
CA ILE A 162 2.21 14.08 -17.20
C ILE A 162 2.89 15.43 -17.48
N GLN A 163 3.80 15.45 -18.46
CA GLN A 163 4.65 16.61 -18.76
C GLN A 163 4.00 17.54 -19.77
N GLY A 164 3.00 17.06 -20.52
CA GLY A 164 2.26 17.87 -21.47
C GLY A 164 1.11 18.63 -20.84
N ASP A 165 0.38 19.33 -21.70
CA ASP A 165 -0.75 20.18 -21.31
C ASP A 165 -1.95 19.40 -20.76
N THR A 166 -1.94 18.06 -20.74
CA THR A 166 -3.15 17.29 -20.41
C THR A 166 -3.55 17.49 -18.95
N ILE A 167 -2.67 17.15 -17.99
CA ILE A 167 -2.90 17.44 -16.58
C ILE A 167 -2.79 18.95 -16.33
N GLN A 168 -1.78 19.62 -16.90
CA GLN A 168 -1.54 21.04 -16.64
C GLN A 168 -2.68 21.97 -17.08
N SER A 169 -3.48 21.57 -18.08
CA SER A 169 -4.66 22.34 -18.51
C SER A 169 -5.89 22.19 -17.61
N LEU A 170 -5.89 21.26 -16.65
CA LEU A 170 -7.00 21.12 -15.72
C LEU A 170 -7.10 22.38 -14.85
N PRO A 171 -8.34 22.83 -14.53
CA PRO A 171 -8.54 24.16 -13.94
C PRO A 171 -8.10 24.26 -12.48
N ASP A 172 -8.16 23.15 -11.73
CA ASP A 172 -7.93 23.11 -10.29
C ASP A 172 -6.58 22.48 -9.95
N GLU A 173 -5.79 23.18 -9.15
CA GLU A 173 -4.48 22.72 -8.69
C GLU A 173 -4.58 21.45 -7.86
N LYS A 174 -5.58 21.34 -6.97
CA LYS A 174 -5.77 20.16 -6.14
C LYS A 174 -6.08 18.93 -7.00
N LEU A 175 -6.88 19.11 -8.05
CA LEU A 175 -7.19 18.04 -8.98
C LEU A 175 -5.95 17.62 -9.80
N ARG A 176 -5.12 18.58 -10.22
CA ARG A 176 -3.85 18.27 -10.91
C ARG A 176 -2.93 17.45 -10.02
N LEU A 177 -2.76 17.88 -8.78
CA LEU A 177 -1.93 17.19 -7.78
C LEU A 177 -2.44 15.77 -7.52
N ALA A 178 -3.75 15.59 -7.33
CA ALA A 178 -4.36 14.28 -7.15
C ALA A 178 -4.03 13.31 -8.30
N PHE A 179 -4.21 13.74 -9.55
CA PHE A 179 -3.88 12.90 -10.71
C PHE A 179 -2.39 12.59 -10.81
N GLN A 180 -1.53 13.55 -10.47
CA GLN A 180 -0.07 13.37 -10.49
C GLN A 180 0.40 12.38 -9.42
N GLN A 181 -0.17 12.45 -8.23
CA GLN A 181 0.15 11.56 -7.12
C GLN A 181 -0.24 10.11 -7.45
N VAL A 182 -1.47 9.88 -7.89
CA VAL A 182 -1.92 8.54 -8.32
C VAL A 182 -1.05 8.03 -9.46
N PHE A 183 -0.76 8.87 -10.45
CA PHE A 183 0.09 8.47 -11.57
C PHE A 183 1.49 8.03 -11.11
N VAL A 184 2.14 8.83 -10.25
CA VAL A 184 3.48 8.53 -9.75
C VAL A 184 3.45 7.22 -8.96
N LEU A 185 2.49 7.02 -8.05
CA LEU A 185 2.35 5.77 -7.30
C LEU A 185 2.17 4.56 -8.24
N SER A 186 1.22 4.63 -9.18
CA SER A 186 1.00 3.56 -10.16
C SER A 186 2.23 3.27 -11.02
N PHE A 187 3.09 4.26 -11.24
CA PHE A 187 4.35 4.04 -11.95
C PHE A 187 5.32 3.19 -11.11
N TYR A 188 5.55 3.55 -9.85
CA TYR A 188 6.46 2.78 -9.00
C TYR A 188 5.94 1.36 -8.75
N ASP A 189 4.62 1.20 -8.67
CA ASP A 189 3.98 -0.11 -8.60
C ASP A 189 4.27 -1.01 -9.80
N LEU A 190 4.64 -0.48 -10.98
CA LEU A 190 4.96 -1.33 -12.14
C LEU A 190 6.12 -2.30 -11.86
N PHE A 191 7.03 -1.93 -10.95
CA PHE A 191 8.15 -2.80 -10.58
C PHE A 191 7.81 -3.78 -9.45
N VAL A 192 6.78 -3.48 -8.66
CA VAL A 192 6.34 -4.28 -7.52
C VAL A 192 5.24 -5.27 -7.96
N ASP A 193 4.14 -4.74 -8.49
CA ASP A 193 3.00 -5.51 -9.02
C ASP A 193 2.58 -4.95 -10.38
N PHE A 194 3.17 -5.51 -11.44
CA PHE A 194 2.92 -5.08 -12.82
C PHE A 194 1.45 -5.17 -13.23
N ASN A 195 0.75 -6.25 -12.86
CA ASN A 195 -0.60 -6.50 -13.36
C ASN A 195 -1.58 -5.46 -12.80
N ARG A 196 -1.48 -5.21 -11.50
CA ARG A 196 -2.30 -4.21 -10.80
C ARG A 196 -1.95 -2.80 -11.25
N ALA A 197 -0.67 -2.46 -11.32
CA ALA A 197 -0.19 -1.16 -11.78
C ALA A 197 -0.63 -0.85 -13.22
N LYS A 198 -0.57 -1.84 -14.11
CA LYS A 198 -1.04 -1.70 -15.48
C LYS A 198 -2.53 -1.40 -15.55
N GLN A 199 -3.36 -2.11 -14.77
CA GLN A 199 -4.80 -1.83 -14.71
C GLN A 199 -5.05 -0.38 -14.28
N TYR A 200 -4.37 0.08 -13.22
CA TYR A 200 -4.47 1.47 -12.76
C TYR A 200 -4.11 2.46 -13.85
N LEU A 201 -3.01 2.26 -14.57
CA LEU A 201 -2.58 3.16 -15.63
C LEU A 201 -3.53 3.15 -16.83
N ASP A 202 -3.99 1.96 -17.24
CA ASP A 202 -4.91 1.77 -18.37
C ASP A 202 -6.26 2.46 -18.11
N ASP A 203 -6.71 2.54 -16.86
CA ASP A 203 -7.93 3.25 -16.46
C ASP A 203 -7.70 4.75 -16.18
N LEU A 204 -6.55 5.09 -15.58
CA LEU A 204 -6.19 6.46 -15.23
C LEU A 204 -6.00 7.35 -16.47
N ILE A 205 -5.38 6.81 -17.52
CA ILE A 205 -5.10 7.55 -18.76
C ILE A 205 -6.39 8.07 -19.43
N PRO A 206 -7.39 7.23 -19.76
CA PRO A 206 -8.69 7.67 -20.22
C PRO A 206 -9.37 8.60 -19.20
N CYS A 207 -9.33 8.26 -17.91
CA CYS A 207 -9.93 9.06 -16.85
C CYS A 207 -9.46 10.53 -16.90
N ILE A 208 -8.14 10.78 -16.97
CA ILE A 208 -7.57 12.13 -17.08
C ILE A 208 -8.04 12.84 -18.35
N LYS A 209 -8.04 12.14 -19.50
CA LYS A 209 -8.51 12.71 -20.77
C LYS A 209 -9.98 13.11 -20.70
N ASN A 210 -10.82 12.28 -20.09
CA ASN A 210 -12.24 12.54 -19.94
C ASN A 210 -12.53 13.65 -18.94
N ALA A 211 -11.78 13.70 -17.83
CA ALA A 211 -11.80 14.83 -16.90
C ALA A 211 -11.49 16.15 -17.63
N ARG A 212 -10.46 16.17 -18.48
CA ARG A 212 -10.12 17.33 -19.30
C ARG A 212 -11.24 17.70 -20.28
N ILE A 213 -11.82 16.74 -20.99
CA ILE A 213 -12.92 16.99 -21.93
C ILE A 213 -14.13 17.60 -21.21
N GLN A 214 -14.47 17.08 -20.03
CA GLN A 214 -15.63 17.52 -19.26
C GLN A 214 -15.40 18.87 -18.58
N LEU A 215 -14.25 19.07 -17.92
CA LEU A 215 -13.99 20.23 -17.09
C LEU A 215 -13.45 21.43 -17.89
N VAL A 216 -12.60 21.17 -18.88
CA VAL A 216 -11.97 22.23 -19.69
C VAL A 216 -12.79 22.49 -20.95
N LEU A 217 -13.08 21.45 -21.73
CA LEU A 217 -13.80 21.61 -23.00
C LEU A 217 -15.32 21.72 -22.83
N LYS A 218 -15.86 21.46 -21.63
CA LYS A 218 -17.29 21.49 -21.29
C LYS A 218 -18.16 20.68 -22.26
N LYS A 219 -17.59 19.59 -22.79
CA LYS A 219 -18.29 18.67 -23.69
C LYS A 219 -18.86 17.50 -22.88
N LYS A 220 -19.98 16.96 -23.34
CA LYS A 220 -20.49 15.69 -22.81
C LYS A 220 -19.56 14.58 -23.27
N VAL A 221 -18.98 13.87 -22.31
CA VAL A 221 -18.30 12.59 -22.54
C VAL A 221 -19.38 11.54 -22.80
N LYS A 222 -19.16 10.64 -23.77
CA LYS A 222 -20.12 9.59 -24.16
C LYS A 222 -19.77 8.24 -23.52
N GLU A 223 -19.15 8.27 -22.35
CA GLU A 223 -18.79 7.05 -21.63
C GLU A 223 -19.89 6.66 -20.66
N GLU A 224 -19.94 5.36 -20.35
CA GLU A 224 -20.93 4.77 -19.45
C GLU A 224 -20.70 5.20 -18.00
N SER A 225 -19.43 5.28 -17.58
CA SER A 225 -18.99 5.75 -16.27
C SER A 225 -18.39 7.15 -16.33
N SER A 226 -18.62 7.96 -15.30
CA SER A 226 -17.97 9.28 -15.20
C SER A 226 -16.49 9.11 -14.83
N TRP A 227 -15.61 10.01 -15.30
CA TRP A 227 -14.18 9.97 -14.92
C TRP A 227 -13.96 9.91 -13.40
N ILE A 228 -14.79 10.63 -12.62
CA ILE A 228 -14.72 10.61 -11.15
C ILE A 228 -15.11 9.26 -10.55
N GLU A 229 -15.98 8.49 -11.21
CA GLU A 229 -16.32 7.14 -10.74
C GLU A 229 -15.12 6.21 -10.92
N VAL A 230 -14.50 6.22 -12.10
CA VAL A 230 -13.26 5.47 -12.39
C VAL A 230 -12.13 5.87 -11.43
N PHE A 231 -11.96 7.18 -11.19
CA PHE A 231 -10.90 7.65 -10.30
C PHE A 231 -11.11 7.21 -8.84
N ILE A 232 -12.35 7.19 -8.36
CA ILE A 232 -12.67 6.72 -7.02
C ILE A 232 -12.46 5.21 -6.90
N ASP A 233 -12.79 4.43 -7.93
CA ASP A 233 -12.55 2.99 -7.95
C ASP A 233 -11.05 2.65 -7.87
N ILE A 234 -10.21 3.37 -8.64
CA ILE A 234 -8.75 3.26 -8.54
C ILE A 234 -8.29 3.57 -7.11
N LEU A 235 -8.78 4.65 -6.49
CA LEU A 235 -8.40 5.01 -5.12
C LEU A 235 -8.87 3.99 -4.08
N LEU A 236 -10.06 3.40 -4.23
CA LEU A 236 -10.56 2.35 -3.34
C LEU A 236 -9.68 1.10 -3.44
N SER A 237 -9.24 0.73 -4.65
CA SER A 237 -8.29 -0.36 -4.87
C SER A 237 -6.89 -0.05 -4.34
N MET A 238 -6.40 1.18 -4.47
CA MET A 238 -5.12 1.58 -3.88
C MET A 238 -5.16 1.61 -2.35
N ASP A 239 -6.32 1.90 -1.76
CA ASP A 239 -6.50 1.86 -0.31
C ASP A 239 -6.44 0.43 0.25
N THR A 240 -6.63 -0.63 -0.54
CA THR A 240 -6.47 -2.00 -0.03
C THR A 240 -5.00 -2.40 0.17
N LYS A 241 -4.04 -1.53 -0.16
CA LYS A 241 -2.62 -1.82 0.02
C LYS A 241 -2.18 -1.74 1.48
N LYS A 242 -1.20 -2.56 1.84
CA LYS A 242 -0.63 -2.65 3.20
C LYS A 242 0.14 -1.39 3.60
N GLN A 243 0.84 -0.75 2.65
CA GLN A 243 1.69 0.41 2.94
C GLN A 243 0.88 1.58 3.54
N HIS A 244 1.13 1.91 4.81
CA HIS A 244 0.47 3.02 5.53
C HIS A 244 0.55 4.35 4.78
N ASP A 245 1.72 4.66 4.22
CA ASP A 245 1.97 5.86 3.42
C ASP A 245 1.00 6.01 2.24
N ILE A 246 0.73 4.92 1.52
CA ILE A 246 -0.22 4.91 0.40
C ILE A 246 -1.64 5.20 0.90
N ARG A 247 -2.02 4.66 2.06
CA ARG A 247 -3.33 4.90 2.68
C ARG A 247 -3.49 6.39 3.04
N SER A 248 -2.46 7.01 3.62
CA SER A 248 -2.46 8.43 3.98
C SER A 248 -2.60 9.37 2.77
N ILE A 249 -1.85 9.10 1.68
CA ILE A 249 -1.98 9.91 0.45
C ILE A 249 -3.33 9.71 -0.22
N VAL A 250 -3.87 8.50 -0.23
CA VAL A 250 -5.22 8.24 -0.76
C VAL A 250 -6.26 9.04 0.04
N LYS A 251 -6.19 9.07 1.38
CA LYS A 251 -7.03 9.93 2.25
C LYS A 251 -6.89 11.41 1.85
N LYS A 252 -5.67 11.91 1.63
CA LYS A 252 -5.42 13.30 1.18
C LYS A 252 -6.03 13.57 -0.20
N ILE A 253 -5.88 12.64 -1.15
CA ILE A 253 -6.43 12.76 -2.51
C ILE A 253 -7.96 12.82 -2.47
N TYR A 254 -8.62 11.97 -1.67
CA TYR A 254 -10.07 11.99 -1.50
C TYR A 254 -10.59 13.37 -1.08
N HIS A 255 -9.92 14.01 -0.12
CA HIS A 255 -10.27 15.35 0.33
C HIS A 255 -10.08 16.41 -0.77
N GLN A 256 -9.08 16.25 -1.64
CA GLN A 256 -8.82 17.14 -2.78
C GLN A 256 -9.90 17.02 -3.86
N ILE A 257 -10.39 15.80 -4.13
CA ILE A 257 -11.38 15.55 -5.20
C ILE A 257 -12.84 15.60 -4.72
N ALA A 258 -13.10 15.64 -3.41
CA ALA A 258 -14.45 15.70 -2.84
C ALA A 258 -15.42 16.71 -3.52
N PRO A 259 -14.98 17.92 -3.96
CA PRO A 259 -15.85 18.85 -4.68
C PRO A 259 -16.39 18.31 -6.03
N TYR A 260 -15.69 17.37 -6.65
CA TYR A 260 -16.05 16.77 -7.94
C TYR A 260 -16.87 15.49 -7.82
N LEU A 261 -17.00 14.94 -6.60
CA LEU A 261 -17.72 13.69 -6.35
C LEU A 261 -19.16 13.78 -6.86
N ASN A 262 -19.63 12.73 -7.52
CA ASN A 262 -21.01 12.62 -8.01
C ASN A 262 -21.79 11.56 -7.21
N GLU A 263 -23.08 11.42 -7.49
CA GLU A 263 -23.95 10.47 -6.76
C GLU A 263 -23.55 9.01 -6.94
N ASN A 264 -23.00 8.63 -8.10
CA ASN A 264 -22.60 7.25 -8.38
C ASN A 264 -21.26 6.91 -7.72
N ALA A 265 -20.31 7.85 -7.73
CA ALA A 265 -19.02 7.68 -7.07
C ALA A 265 -19.19 7.52 -5.55
N LEU A 266 -20.15 8.24 -4.94
CA LEU A 266 -20.52 8.01 -3.55
C LEU A 266 -21.16 6.61 -3.34
N LYS A 267 -21.94 6.11 -4.31
CA LYS A 267 -22.48 4.74 -4.22
C LYS A 267 -21.38 3.68 -4.30
N LEU A 268 -20.35 3.87 -5.11
CA LEU A 268 -19.19 2.96 -5.16
C LEU A 268 -18.54 2.85 -3.77
N MET A 269 -18.27 4.00 -3.13
CA MET A 269 -17.74 4.01 -1.76
C MET A 269 -18.68 3.32 -0.76
N LEU A 270 -20.00 3.57 -0.86
CA LEU A 270 -20.99 2.95 0.01
C LEU A 270 -21.10 1.43 -0.21
N GLN A 271 -20.86 0.93 -1.43
CA GLN A 271 -20.84 -0.50 -1.73
C GLN A 271 -19.64 -1.19 -1.09
N THR A 272 -18.49 -0.52 -0.98
CA THR A 272 -17.31 -1.07 -0.32
C THR A 272 -17.56 -1.38 1.17
N ILE A 273 -18.37 -0.57 1.85
CA ILE A 273 -18.68 -0.76 3.28
C ILE A 273 -19.89 -1.66 3.52
N THR A 274 -20.65 -2.05 2.50
CA THR A 274 -21.76 -2.98 2.71
C THR A 274 -21.19 -4.38 2.85
N VAL A 275 -21.48 -5.02 3.99
CA VAL A 275 -21.13 -6.43 4.20
C VAL A 275 -22.06 -7.25 3.32
N GLU A 276 -21.55 -7.70 2.18
CA GLU A 276 -22.15 -8.85 1.52
C GLU A 276 -22.00 -10.04 2.49
N ASN A 277 -23.12 -10.67 2.85
CA ASN A 277 -23.10 -11.89 3.65
C ASN A 277 -22.39 -12.98 2.82
N GLU A 278 -21.07 -13.06 2.93
CA GLU A 278 -20.26 -14.17 2.42
C GLU A 278 -20.47 -15.41 3.30
N SER A 279 -21.73 -15.80 3.48
CA SER A 279 -22.10 -17.09 4.08
C SER A 279 -22.23 -18.19 3.03
N ASP A 280 -21.66 -18.02 1.82
CA ASP A 280 -21.83 -18.94 0.68
C ASP A 280 -20.52 -19.23 -0.12
N HIS A 281 -19.34 -18.81 0.37
CA HIS A 281 -18.04 -19.10 -0.28
C HIS A 281 -17.02 -19.74 0.68
N GLU A 282 -17.47 -20.65 1.56
CA GLU A 282 -16.55 -21.48 2.39
C GLU A 282 -16.13 -22.79 1.70
N ASP A 283 -16.63 -23.11 0.51
CA ASP A 283 -16.33 -24.37 -0.18
C ASP A 283 -16.22 -24.14 -1.70
N GLU A 284 -15.03 -23.78 -2.23
CA GLU A 284 -14.56 -24.06 -3.62
C GLU A 284 -13.33 -23.21 -4.00
N ASP A 285 -12.21 -23.32 -3.28
CA ASP A 285 -10.89 -23.03 -3.87
C ASP A 285 -9.94 -24.18 -3.48
N GLU A 286 -9.99 -25.25 -4.28
CA GLU A 286 -8.98 -26.30 -4.35
C GLU A 286 -7.78 -25.78 -5.15
N ASP A 287 -6.60 -25.86 -4.53
CA ASP A 287 -5.27 -25.98 -5.16
C ASP A 287 -4.76 -24.81 -6.04
N GLU A 288 -4.36 -23.70 -5.42
CA GLU A 288 -3.18 -22.95 -5.88
C GLU A 288 -2.19 -22.80 -4.71
N ASP A 289 -1.20 -23.70 -4.68
CA ASP A 289 0.03 -23.55 -3.91
C ASP A 289 0.79 -22.31 -4.45
N GLU A 290 0.42 -21.13 -3.98
CA GLU A 290 1.33 -20.00 -3.92
C GLU A 290 1.94 -19.99 -2.51
N ASP A 291 3.17 -20.49 -2.41
CA ASP A 291 4.07 -20.23 -1.30
C ASP A 291 4.25 -18.71 -1.18
N GLU A 292 3.34 -18.04 -0.47
CA GLU A 292 3.57 -16.71 0.07
C GLU A 292 4.35 -16.88 1.38
N ASP A 293 5.61 -16.42 1.33
CA ASP A 293 6.57 -16.46 2.41
C ASP A 293 5.97 -15.89 3.72
N GLU A 294 6.28 -16.55 4.83
CA GLU A 294 5.85 -16.21 6.18
C GLU A 294 6.44 -14.86 6.64
N ASP A 295 5.70 -13.77 6.43
CA ASP A 295 6.01 -12.46 7.01
C ASP A 295 5.56 -12.40 8.49
N GLU A 296 6.50 -12.68 9.40
CA GLU A 296 6.45 -12.23 10.81
C GLU A 296 7.14 -10.86 10.92
N ASP A 297 6.39 -9.78 10.66
CA ASP A 297 6.82 -8.42 11.00
C ASP A 297 6.17 -7.99 12.32
N ASP A 298 6.98 -7.99 13.37
CA ASP A 298 6.73 -7.39 14.69
C ASP A 298 7.71 -6.21 14.82
N ASP A 299 7.41 -5.09 14.14
CA ASP A 299 8.17 -3.85 14.23
C ASP A 299 7.33 -2.78 14.96
N ASP A 300 7.43 -2.83 16.30
CA ASP A 300 7.20 -1.71 17.22
C ASP A 300 8.19 -0.57 16.89
N ASP A 301 7.78 0.42 16.10
CA ASP A 301 8.51 1.70 15.97
C ASP A 301 7.65 2.86 16.48
N ASP A 302 7.86 3.17 17.77
CA ASP A 302 7.30 4.27 18.55
C ASP A 302 7.97 5.59 18.11
N ASP A 303 7.31 6.37 17.25
CA ASP A 303 7.74 7.73 16.91
C ASP A 303 6.73 8.77 17.43
N SER A 304 7.14 9.46 18.50
CA SER A 304 6.42 10.52 19.20
C SER A 304 6.74 11.89 18.60
N ASP A 305 5.72 12.77 18.60
CA ASP A 305 5.69 14.24 18.44
C ASP A 305 5.62 14.77 16.98
N ASP A 306 4.70 15.65 16.55
CA ASP A 306 3.81 16.59 17.26
C ASP A 306 2.81 17.23 16.26
N ASP A 307 1.63 17.62 16.77
CA ASP A 307 0.67 18.62 16.29
C ASP A 307 0.14 18.59 14.82
N ASP A 308 -0.99 17.90 14.60
CA ASP A 308 -2.17 18.55 13.99
C ASP A 308 -3.47 17.92 14.52
N ASP A 309 -4.33 18.77 15.09
CA ASP A 309 -5.58 18.47 15.77
C ASP A 309 -6.65 17.96 14.79
N ASP A 310 -6.53 16.70 14.37
CA ASP A 310 -7.61 15.93 13.77
C ASP A 310 -7.79 14.65 14.58
N ASN A 311 -8.98 14.52 15.16
CA ASN A 311 -9.43 13.43 16.02
C ASN A 311 -9.50 12.11 15.22
N ASP A 312 -8.35 11.58 14.82
CA ASP A 312 -8.19 10.25 14.24
C ASP A 312 -8.45 9.25 15.36
N SER A 313 -9.49 8.45 15.16
CA SER A 313 -9.60 7.21 15.89
C SER A 313 -8.56 6.29 15.25
N ASP A 314 -7.32 6.40 15.73
CA ASP A 314 -6.36 5.33 15.70
C ASP A 314 -7.02 4.15 16.40
N ILE A 315 -7.70 3.33 15.60
CA ILE A 315 -7.82 1.92 15.91
C ILE A 315 -6.37 1.49 15.83
N GLU A 316 -5.70 1.48 16.99
CA GLU A 316 -4.42 0.80 17.20
C GLU A 316 -4.46 -0.49 16.37
N GLU A 317 -3.37 -0.85 15.70
CA GLU A 317 -3.25 -2.07 14.88
C GLU A 317 -3.35 -3.37 15.71
N GLU A 318 -4.12 -3.35 16.80
CA GLU A 318 -4.69 -4.53 17.43
C GLU A 318 -5.67 -5.19 16.44
N GLU A 319 -5.46 -6.49 16.20
CA GLU A 319 -6.33 -7.35 15.42
C GLU A 319 -7.80 -7.14 15.84
N LEU A 320 -8.62 -6.57 14.96
CA LEU A 320 -10.06 -6.35 15.21
C LEU A 320 -10.78 -7.65 15.61
N ILE A 321 -10.32 -8.77 15.04
CA ILE A 321 -10.68 -10.12 15.43
C ILE A 321 -9.45 -10.77 16.06
N GLU A 322 -9.44 -10.84 17.38
CA GLU A 322 -8.37 -11.46 18.16
C GLU A 322 -8.24 -12.97 17.83
N ASN A 323 -7.01 -13.45 17.64
CA ASN A 323 -6.65 -14.88 17.57
C ASN A 323 -6.90 -15.67 18.88
N GLY A 324 -7.71 -15.14 19.80
CA GLY A 324 -7.97 -15.63 21.16
C GLY A 324 -8.77 -16.92 21.18
N ASN A 325 -8.14 -18.03 20.78
CA ASN A 325 -8.43 -19.45 21.04
C ASN A 325 -7.58 -20.38 20.16
N VAL A 326 -6.79 -19.83 19.23
CA VAL A 326 -5.93 -20.52 18.26
C VAL A 326 -5.04 -21.60 18.91
N ASN A 327 -4.42 -21.27 20.05
CA ASN A 327 -3.53 -22.21 20.75
C ASN A 327 -4.28 -23.34 21.47
N GLU A 328 -5.48 -23.09 21.97
CA GLU A 328 -6.27 -24.09 22.69
C GLU A 328 -6.98 -25.03 21.70
N ASP A 329 -7.44 -24.51 20.56
CA ASP A 329 -7.99 -25.31 19.46
C ASP A 329 -6.92 -26.23 18.84
N LEU A 330 -5.71 -25.71 18.59
CA LEU A 330 -4.58 -26.50 18.12
C LEU A 330 -4.19 -27.57 19.15
N ARG A 331 -4.15 -27.19 20.44
CA ARG A 331 -3.86 -28.14 21.53
C ARG A 331 -4.91 -29.25 21.60
N GLN A 332 -6.20 -28.92 21.47
CA GLN A 332 -7.27 -29.92 21.46
C GLN A 332 -7.26 -30.79 20.20
N ALA A 333 -6.93 -30.23 19.03
CA ALA A 333 -6.77 -30.98 17.79
C ALA A 333 -5.58 -31.94 17.85
N VAL A 334 -4.45 -31.49 18.40
CA VAL A 334 -3.25 -32.29 18.64
C VAL A 334 -3.50 -33.34 19.72
N GLU A 335 -4.19 -33.01 20.82
CA GLU A 335 -4.60 -33.97 21.86
C GLU A 335 -5.55 -35.04 21.31
N LYS A 336 -6.47 -34.66 20.43
CA LYS A 336 -7.38 -35.57 19.73
C LYS A 336 -6.64 -36.44 18.71
N ALA A 337 -5.62 -35.92 18.03
CA ALA A 337 -4.76 -36.68 17.13
C ALA A 337 -3.89 -37.69 17.91
N LEU A 338 -3.38 -37.28 19.08
CA LEU A 338 -2.59 -38.11 20.01
C LEU A 338 -3.43 -39.16 20.75
N GLY A 339 -4.73 -38.92 20.92
CA GLY A 339 -5.67 -39.87 21.53
C GLY A 339 -5.21 -40.39 22.90
N ASN A 340 -5.16 -41.72 23.05
CA ASN A 340 -4.77 -42.37 24.31
C ASN A 340 -3.29 -42.17 24.72
N ALA A 341 -2.44 -41.64 23.83
CA ALA A 341 -1.04 -41.35 24.14
C ALA A 341 -0.88 -40.08 24.99
N ALA A 342 -1.82 -39.12 24.89
CA ALA A 342 -1.79 -37.88 25.68
C ALA A 342 -2.29 -38.06 27.13
N ALA A 343 -3.09 -39.10 27.40
CA ALA A 343 -3.79 -39.28 28.68
C ALA A 343 -3.03 -40.10 29.75
N LYS A 344 -1.73 -40.42 29.54
CA LYS A 344 -0.96 -41.34 30.38
C LYS A 344 0.32 -40.72 30.97
N GLU A 345 0.25 -39.51 31.50
CA GLU A 345 1.41 -38.89 32.18
C GLU A 345 1.70 -39.45 33.59
N ASP A 346 0.86 -40.34 34.15
CA ASP A 346 0.98 -40.79 35.56
C ASP A 346 1.27 -42.29 35.76
N GLN A 347 1.65 -43.05 34.73
CA GLN A 347 2.06 -44.46 34.90
C GLN A 347 3.34 -44.77 34.09
N GLU A 348 4.44 -45.00 34.81
CA GLU A 348 5.72 -45.54 34.32
C GLU A 348 5.57 -46.98 33.78
N ASP A 349 4.73 -47.20 32.77
CA ASP A 349 4.70 -48.44 32.00
C ASP A 349 5.23 -48.11 30.59
N ASP A 350 6.35 -48.75 30.21
CA ASP A 350 6.90 -48.77 28.85
C ASP A 350 5.82 -49.31 27.90
N VAL A 351 5.00 -48.40 27.34
CA VAL A 351 4.09 -48.72 26.25
C VAL A 351 4.94 -48.70 24.98
N ASP A 352 5.31 -49.88 24.49
CA ASP A 352 5.85 -50.08 23.14
C ASP A 352 4.81 -49.54 22.13
N MET A 353 4.94 -48.26 21.77
CA MET A 353 4.14 -47.65 20.73
C MET A 353 4.62 -48.23 19.41
N ASP A 354 3.75 -48.98 18.74
CA ASP A 354 4.03 -49.62 17.45
C ASP A 354 4.55 -48.57 16.44
N ASP A 355 5.68 -48.85 15.77
CA ASP A 355 6.32 -47.93 14.80
C ASP A 355 5.33 -47.50 13.70
N GLU A 356 4.36 -48.36 13.38
CA GLU A 356 3.28 -48.07 12.41
C GLU A 356 2.24 -47.08 12.95
N ALA A 357 2.06 -46.99 14.27
CA ALA A 357 1.18 -46.00 14.90
C ALA A 357 1.83 -44.60 14.95
N MET A 358 3.15 -44.53 15.13
CA MET A 358 3.91 -43.28 15.08
C MET A 358 3.82 -42.63 13.69
N LEU A 359 3.94 -43.42 12.61
CA LEU A 359 3.85 -42.93 11.24
C LEU A 359 2.44 -42.46 10.83
N ARG A 360 1.38 -42.88 11.54
CA ARG A 360 0.00 -42.45 11.27
C ARG A 360 -0.37 -41.13 11.95
N LEU A 361 0.44 -40.70 12.92
CA LEU A 361 0.20 -39.48 13.70
C LEU A 361 0.70 -38.23 12.96
N ASP A 362 1.83 -38.33 12.25
CA ASP A 362 2.39 -37.26 11.43
C ASP A 362 1.39 -36.57 10.48
N PRO A 363 0.60 -37.29 9.66
CA PRO A 363 -0.35 -36.65 8.75
C PRO A 363 -1.51 -35.94 9.49
N LEU A 364 -1.95 -36.46 10.65
CA LEU A 364 -3.02 -35.84 11.44
C LEU A 364 -2.55 -34.56 12.14
N ILE A 365 -1.32 -34.58 12.65
CA ILE A 365 -0.69 -33.39 13.22
C ILE A 365 -0.47 -32.34 12.12
N ALA A 366 0.04 -32.75 10.95
CA ALA A 366 0.23 -31.85 9.82
C ALA A 366 -1.09 -31.21 9.36
N GLU A 367 -2.21 -31.94 9.35
CA GLU A 367 -3.52 -31.40 8.98
C GLU A 367 -4.08 -30.43 10.03
N ALA A 368 -3.81 -30.68 11.32
CA ALA A 368 -4.14 -29.73 12.39
C ALA A 368 -3.36 -28.41 12.24
N PHE A 369 -2.06 -28.48 11.94
CA PHE A 369 -1.24 -27.30 11.65
C PHE A 369 -1.71 -26.56 10.39
N ARG A 370 -2.00 -27.27 9.29
CA ARG A 370 -2.54 -26.65 8.06
C ARG A 370 -3.87 -25.94 8.31
N SER A 371 -4.78 -26.59 9.04
CA SER A 371 -6.08 -26.00 9.39
C SER A 371 -5.91 -24.75 10.26
N GLN A 372 -4.87 -24.72 11.09
CA GLN A 372 -4.56 -23.58 11.94
C GLN A 372 -4.01 -22.39 11.16
N ILE A 373 -3.08 -22.65 10.23
CA ILE A 373 -2.53 -21.63 9.33
C ILE A 373 -3.63 -21.04 8.45
N LYS A 374 -4.54 -21.87 7.91
CA LYS A 374 -5.71 -21.40 7.14
C LYS A 374 -6.65 -20.52 7.97
N LYS A 375 -6.85 -20.85 9.25
CA LYS A 375 -7.69 -20.02 10.14
C LYS A 375 -7.05 -18.66 10.41
N SER A 376 -5.75 -18.61 10.71
CA SER A 376 -5.05 -17.36 10.97
C SER A 376 -4.96 -16.48 9.71
N SER A 377 -4.71 -17.07 8.53
CA SER A 377 -4.74 -16.33 7.27
C SER A 377 -6.13 -15.75 6.97
N ASN A 378 -7.20 -16.51 7.20
CA ASN A 378 -8.56 -16.01 7.04
C ASN A 378 -8.88 -14.87 8.01
N ILE A 379 -8.42 -14.94 9.26
CA ILE A 379 -8.58 -13.85 10.24
C ILE A 379 -7.83 -12.59 9.77
N LYS A 380 -6.60 -12.73 9.27
CA LYS A 380 -5.83 -11.62 8.69
C LYS A 380 -6.59 -10.96 7.54
N ILE A 381 -7.09 -11.73 6.58
CA ILE A 381 -7.86 -11.23 5.43
C ILE A 381 -9.13 -10.49 5.89
N ILE A 382 -9.86 -11.06 6.86
CA ILE A 382 -11.05 -10.40 7.39
C ILE A 382 -10.68 -9.10 8.10
N ASN A 383 -9.61 -9.07 8.91
CA ASN A 383 -9.14 -7.85 9.56
C ASN A 383 -8.76 -6.78 8.52
N GLU A 384 -7.99 -7.11 7.49
CA GLU A 384 -7.64 -6.19 6.41
C GLU A 384 -8.88 -5.62 5.70
N LYS A 385 -9.88 -6.49 5.41
CA LYS A 385 -11.17 -6.08 4.85
C LYS A 385 -11.91 -5.13 5.77
N LEU A 386 -11.96 -5.42 7.07
CA LEU A 386 -12.60 -4.53 8.05
C LEU A 386 -11.88 -3.18 8.16
N HIS A 387 -10.55 -3.17 8.24
CA HIS A 387 -9.76 -1.93 8.24
C HIS A 387 -10.00 -1.12 6.98
N HIS A 388 -10.11 -1.75 5.80
CA HIS A 388 -10.49 -1.05 4.57
C HIS A 388 -11.90 -0.46 4.68
N GLN A 389 -12.88 -1.20 5.17
CA GLN A 389 -14.23 -0.69 5.37
C GLN A 389 -14.28 0.48 6.37
N PHE A 390 -13.52 0.43 7.46
CA PHE A 390 -13.41 1.54 8.40
C PHE A 390 -12.84 2.80 7.74
N ARG A 391 -11.77 2.65 6.96
CA ARG A 391 -11.14 3.78 6.25
C ARG A 391 -12.09 4.39 5.22
N VAL A 392 -12.78 3.56 4.44
CA VAL A 392 -13.80 4.05 3.50
C VAL A 392 -14.97 4.71 4.24
N LEU A 393 -15.38 4.17 5.39
CA LEU A 393 -16.41 4.78 6.24
C LEU A 393 -15.99 6.17 6.73
N ASP A 394 -14.73 6.36 7.11
CA ASP A 394 -14.19 7.66 7.54
C ASP A 394 -14.19 8.69 6.40
N LEU A 395 -13.86 8.24 5.18
CA LEU A 395 -13.96 9.07 3.98
C LEU A 395 -15.41 9.46 3.67
N ILE A 396 -16.34 8.51 3.75
CA ILE A 396 -17.77 8.75 3.58
C ILE A 396 -18.27 9.73 4.64
N GLU A 397 -17.88 9.55 5.89
CA GLU A 397 -18.25 10.44 6.97
C GLU A 397 -17.73 11.86 6.72
N SER A 398 -16.47 12.01 6.34
CA SER A 398 -15.86 13.30 5.99
C SER A 398 -16.61 13.99 4.86
N VAL A 399 -16.96 13.24 3.79
CA VAL A 399 -17.79 13.75 2.69
C VAL A 399 -19.16 14.17 3.20
N ILE A 400 -19.87 13.32 3.94
CA ILE A 400 -21.22 13.63 4.43
C ILE A 400 -21.20 14.84 5.38
N LYS A 401 -20.25 14.93 6.30
CA LYS A 401 -20.11 16.03 7.28
C LYS A 401 -19.78 17.36 6.59
N LYS A 402 -18.84 17.37 5.65
CA LYS A 402 -18.39 18.59 4.95
C LYS A 402 -19.35 19.01 3.84
N ASP A 403 -19.98 18.05 3.17
CA ASP A 403 -20.85 18.29 2.04
C ASP A 403 -22.29 18.65 2.47
N LYS A 404 -22.80 19.74 1.89
CA LYS A 404 -24.14 20.28 2.14
C LYS A 404 -25.18 19.79 1.12
N ARG A 405 -24.78 18.97 0.14
CA ARG A 405 -25.67 18.41 -0.87
C ARG A 405 -26.64 17.42 -0.21
N MET A 406 -27.91 17.81 -0.13
CA MET A 406 -29.00 16.97 0.40
C MET A 406 -29.07 15.59 -0.27
N ARG A 407 -28.75 15.50 -1.56
CA ARG A 407 -28.80 14.22 -2.29
C ARG A 407 -27.81 13.19 -1.76
N PHE A 408 -26.62 13.62 -1.35
CA PHE A 408 -25.59 12.71 -0.82
C PHE A 408 -26.08 12.10 0.49
N VAL A 409 -26.61 12.94 1.38
CA VAL A 409 -27.25 12.50 2.63
C VAL A 409 -28.34 11.46 2.35
N LEU A 410 -29.26 11.72 1.42
CA LEU A 410 -30.37 10.81 1.13
C LEU A 410 -29.91 9.46 0.55
N ILE A 411 -28.88 9.47 -0.29
CA ILE A 411 -28.32 8.25 -0.91
C ILE A 411 -27.60 7.40 0.15
N SER A 412 -26.92 8.04 1.12
CA SER A 412 -26.16 7.33 2.15
C SER A 412 -27.02 6.67 3.22
N ILE A 413 -28.22 7.20 3.56
CA ILE A 413 -29.04 6.67 4.68
C ILE A 413 -29.31 5.18 4.54
N ARG A 414 -29.80 4.75 3.38
CA ARG A 414 -30.24 3.36 3.20
C ARG A 414 -29.07 2.38 3.29
N PRO A 415 -27.97 2.55 2.51
CA PRO A 415 -26.80 1.68 2.63
C PRO A 415 -26.22 1.66 4.04
N LEU A 416 -26.11 2.81 4.72
CA LEU A 416 -25.59 2.85 6.10
C LEU A 416 -26.47 2.08 7.09
N ILE A 417 -27.80 2.15 6.96
CA ILE A 417 -28.73 1.35 7.77
C ILE A 417 -28.62 -0.13 7.41
N GLU A 418 -28.56 -0.46 6.12
CA GLU A 418 -28.42 -1.86 5.65
C GLU A 418 -27.13 -2.48 6.20
N THR A 419 -25.99 -1.79 6.09
CA THR A 419 -24.72 -2.19 6.71
C THR A 419 -24.90 -2.41 8.20
N LEU A 420 -25.39 -1.42 8.95
CA LEU A 420 -25.60 -1.53 10.39
C LEU A 420 -26.46 -2.74 10.78
N THR A 421 -27.50 -3.05 10.01
CA THR A 421 -28.38 -4.19 10.27
C THR A 421 -27.78 -5.54 9.89
N SER A 422 -26.80 -5.56 8.98
CA SER A 422 -26.12 -6.77 8.52
C SER A 422 -24.94 -7.17 9.42
N LEU A 423 -24.38 -6.24 10.20
CA LEU A 423 -23.21 -6.50 11.03
C LEU A 423 -23.54 -7.46 12.19
N PRO A 424 -22.72 -8.51 12.41
CA PRO A 424 -22.89 -9.36 13.57
C PRO A 424 -22.55 -8.59 14.84
N ASN A 425 -23.32 -8.80 15.91
CA ASN A 425 -23.10 -8.15 17.21
C ASN A 425 -21.97 -8.84 17.99
N THR A 426 -20.76 -8.75 17.45
CA THR A 426 -19.51 -9.30 18.01
C THR A 426 -18.61 -8.14 18.47
N SER A 427 -17.69 -8.40 19.40
CA SER A 427 -16.71 -7.40 19.87
C SER A 427 -15.97 -6.71 18.73
N ALA A 428 -15.55 -7.48 17.71
CA ALA A 428 -14.85 -6.98 16.52
C ALA A 428 -15.59 -5.88 15.74
N TYR A 429 -16.92 -6.01 15.63
CA TYR A 429 -17.75 -5.07 14.87
C TYR A 429 -18.34 -3.95 15.72
N LYS A 430 -18.12 -3.98 17.04
CA LYS A 430 -18.69 -3.02 17.97
C LYS A 430 -18.25 -1.60 17.65
N ALA A 431 -16.97 -1.40 17.33
CA ALA A 431 -16.44 -0.10 16.92
C ALA A 431 -17.09 0.40 15.61
N MET A 432 -17.35 -0.49 14.66
CA MET A 432 -18.02 -0.16 13.39
C MET A 432 -19.47 0.23 13.62
N ILE A 433 -20.19 -0.52 14.45
CA ILE A 433 -21.56 -0.23 14.86
C ILE A 433 -21.63 1.15 15.53
N GLU A 434 -20.75 1.43 16.50
CA GLU A 434 -20.70 2.73 17.21
C GLU A 434 -20.42 3.90 16.25
N ARG A 435 -19.50 3.74 15.28
CA ARG A 435 -19.25 4.75 14.25
C ARG A 435 -20.45 4.94 13.32
N LEU A 436 -21.05 3.87 12.81
CA LEU A 436 -22.25 3.93 11.96
C LEU A 436 -23.42 4.62 12.68
N ASP A 437 -23.65 4.29 13.95
CA ASP A 437 -24.66 4.92 14.79
C ASP A 437 -24.39 6.43 14.97
N SER A 438 -23.13 6.81 15.20
CA SER A 438 -22.72 8.22 15.29
C SER A 438 -23.02 8.98 13.99
N ILE A 439 -22.68 8.40 12.84
CA ILE A 439 -22.94 8.99 11.52
C ILE A 439 -24.44 9.14 11.28
N LEU A 440 -25.24 8.10 11.56
CA LEU A 440 -26.69 8.12 11.40
C LEU A 440 -27.35 9.13 12.35
N CYS A 441 -26.88 9.22 13.59
CA CYS A 441 -27.33 10.24 14.55
C CYS A 441 -27.03 11.65 14.02
N HIS A 442 -25.81 11.90 13.54
CA HIS A 442 -25.44 13.18 12.94
C HIS A 442 -26.30 13.51 11.71
N LEU A 443 -26.58 12.53 10.85
CA LEU A 443 -27.48 12.69 9.72
C LEU A 443 -28.91 13.05 10.16
N SER A 444 -29.45 12.38 11.17
CA SER A 444 -30.80 12.64 11.70
C SER A 444 -30.95 14.05 12.28
N ASN A 445 -29.88 14.57 12.88
CA ASN A 445 -29.83 15.91 13.48
C ASN A 445 -29.66 17.03 12.45
N ARG A 446 -29.41 16.72 11.16
CA ARG A 446 -29.40 17.73 10.11
C ARG A 446 -30.81 18.28 9.94
N LYS A 447 -30.93 19.61 10.03
CA LYS A 447 -32.18 20.38 9.82
C LYS A 447 -32.88 20.10 8.48
N VAL A 448 -32.24 19.37 7.58
CA VAL A 448 -32.78 18.90 6.30
C VAL A 448 -33.94 17.91 6.50
N PHE A 449 -34.00 17.18 7.62
CA PHE A 449 -35.11 16.28 7.97
C PHE A 449 -36.21 16.94 8.80
N ILE A 450 -36.02 18.21 9.20
CA ILE A 450 -37.04 18.99 9.88
C ILE A 450 -37.91 19.64 8.79
N PHE A 451 -38.88 18.86 8.30
CA PHE A 451 -39.99 19.38 7.51
C PHE A 451 -41.08 19.97 8.40
#